data_AF-A0A4Q3VJ20-F1
#
_entry.id   AF-A0A4Q3VJ20-F1
#
_cell.length_a   1.000
_cell.length_b   1.000
_cell.length_c   1.000
_cell.angle_alpha   90.00
_cell.angle_beta   90.00
_cell.angle_gamma   90.00
#
_symmetry.space_group_name_H-M   'P 1'
#
loop_
_entity.id
_entity.type
_entity.pdbx_description
1 polymer ?
#
loop_
_entity_poly.entity_id
_entity_poly.type
_entity_poly.pdbx_seq_one_letter_code
_entity_poly.pdbx_strand_id
1 'polypeptide(L)'
;MALPIPRPAHGVLDYLYAAATAATPHLLGFTDVAPARWAAYGLGGLVVAVSLLTRYELGLVRVLPFRVHLLFDSLGGAAALAAPWALG
;
A
#
# COMPACT_ATOMS: atom_id res chain seq x y z
N MET A 1 -14.81 16.64 7.51
CA MET A 1 -14.72 15.17 7.64
C MET A 1 -13.67 14.86 8.68
N ALA A 2 -14.04 14.17 9.75
CA ALA A 2 -13.07 13.58 10.66
C ALA A 2 -12.36 12.41 9.96
N LEU A 3 -11.06 12.23 10.20
CA LEU A 3 -10.35 11.07 9.72
C LEU A 3 -10.79 9.84 10.56
N PRO A 4 -11.14 8.69 9.94
CA PRO A 4 -11.59 7.51 10.67
C PRO A 4 -10.55 6.96 11.65
N ILE A 5 -9.26 7.15 11.34
CA ILE A 5 -8.12 6.65 12.11
C ILE A 5 -7.14 7.82 12.37
N PRO A 6 -6.57 7.96 13.58
CA PRO A 6 -5.52 8.92 13.84
C PRO A 6 -4.29 8.71 12.94
N ARG A 7 -3.67 9.80 12.49
CA ARG A 7 -2.56 9.76 11.52
C ARG A 7 -1.35 8.93 11.97
N PRO A 8 -0.93 8.94 13.25
CA PRO A 8 0.15 8.06 13.70
C PRO A 8 -0.21 6.59 13.59
N ALA A 9 -1.44 6.23 13.95
CA ALA A 9 -1.94 4.86 13.86
C ALA A 9 -2.06 4.41 12.40
N HIS A 10 -2.58 5.28 11.52
CA HIS A 10 -2.61 5.03 10.08
C HIS A 10 -1.22 4.77 9.51
N GLY A 11 -0.23 5.60 9.85
CA GLY A 11 1.15 5.38 9.40
C GLY A 11 1.73 4.03 9.82
N VAL A 12 1.47 3.57 11.05
CA VAL A 12 1.89 2.22 11.48
C VAL A 12 1.22 1.15 10.61
N LEU A 13 -0.08 1.31 10.35
CA LEU A 13 -0.83 0.38 9.51
C LEU A 13 -0.32 0.38 8.06
N ASP A 14 0.14 1.50 7.50
CA ASP A 14 0.70 1.54 6.14
C ASP A 14 1.92 0.64 6.00
N TYR A 15 2.87 0.74 6.94
CA TYR A 15 4.09 -0.06 6.90
C TYR A 15 3.80 -1.55 7.15
N LEU A 16 2.87 -1.86 8.06
CA LEU A 16 2.42 -3.24 8.27
C LEU A 16 1.71 -3.80 7.04
N TYR A 17 0.82 -3.02 6.42
CA TYR A 17 0.11 -3.40 5.21
C TYR A 17 1.07 -3.60 4.04
N ALA A 18 2.06 -2.72 3.87
CA ALA A 18 3.06 -2.85 2.83
C ALA A 18 3.89 -4.13 2.99
N ALA A 19 4.36 -4.41 4.20
CA ALA A 19 5.11 -5.64 4.50
C ALA A 19 4.25 -6.90 4.30
N ALA A 20 3.02 -6.89 4.81
CA ALA A 20 2.09 -8.01 4.65
C ALA A 20 1.78 -8.27 3.17
N THR A 21 1.48 -7.21 2.41
CA THR A 21 1.21 -7.26 0.96
C THR A 21 2.39 -7.84 0.20
N ALA A 22 3.60 -7.34 0.45
CA ALA A 22 4.81 -7.87 -0.17
C ALA A 22 5.11 -9.32 0.23
N ALA A 23 4.70 -9.76 1.42
CA ALA A 23 4.87 -11.14 1.86
C ALA A 23 3.82 -12.11 1.25
N THR A 24 2.69 -11.62 0.74
CA THR A 24 1.59 -12.46 0.25
C THR A 24 1.98 -13.52 -0.78
N PRO A 25 2.89 -13.29 -1.76
CA PRO A 25 3.24 -14.34 -2.72
C PRO A 25 3.82 -15.58 -2.05
N HIS A 26 4.61 -15.38 -1.00
CA HIS A 26 5.21 -16.45 -0.22
C HIS A 26 4.21 -17.07 0.76
N LEU A 27 3.45 -16.23 1.48
CA LEU A 27 2.51 -16.68 2.51
C LEU A 27 1.33 -17.46 1.92
N LEU A 28 0.89 -17.10 0.72
CA LEU A 28 -0.28 -17.70 0.06
C LEU A 28 0.10 -18.60 -1.13
N GLY A 29 1.39 -18.83 -1.37
CA GLY A 29 1.87 -19.87 -2.29
C GLY A 29 1.71 -19.54 -3.78
N PHE A 30 1.72 -18.27 -4.18
CA PHE A 30 1.61 -17.84 -5.58
C PHE A 30 2.91 -17.22 -6.14
N THR A 31 4.07 -17.60 -5.57
CA THR A 31 5.38 -17.12 -6.05
C THR A 31 5.66 -17.43 -7.52
N ASP A 32 5.06 -18.48 -8.08
CA ASP A 32 5.27 -18.90 -9.47
C ASP A 32 4.31 -18.21 -10.45
N VAL A 33 3.30 -17.50 -9.94
CA VAL A 33 2.38 -16.68 -10.75
C VAL A 33 2.97 -15.29 -10.91
N ALA A 34 3.78 -15.11 -11.95
CA ALA A 34 4.57 -13.90 -12.15
C ALA A 34 3.73 -12.59 -12.11
N PRO A 35 2.56 -12.47 -12.77
CA PRO A 35 1.74 -11.27 -12.67
C PRO A 35 1.30 -10.94 -11.24
N ALA A 36 0.77 -11.93 -10.51
CA ALA A 36 0.32 -11.76 -9.13
C ALA A 36 1.46 -11.42 -8.17
N ARG A 37 2.62 -12.10 -8.31
CA ARG A 37 3.82 -11.83 -7.51
C ARG A 37 4.30 -10.40 -7.71
N TRP A 38 4.43 -9.95 -8.95
CA TRP A 38 4.90 -8.59 -9.23
C TRP A 38 3.87 -7.52 -8.85
N ALA A 39 2.57 -7.81 -8.97
CA ALA A 39 1.53 -6.92 -8.46
C ALA A 39 1.62 -6.73 -6.93
N ALA A 40 1.85 -7.81 -6.17
CA ALA A 40 2.00 -7.75 -4.71
C ALA A 40 3.25 -6.95 -4.31
N TYR A 41 4.41 -7.22 -4.92
CA TYR A 41 5.64 -6.47 -4.64
C TYR A 41 5.53 -5.01 -5.04
N GLY A 42 4.95 -4.74 -6.21
CA GLY A 42 4.74 -3.38 -6.72
C GLY A 42 3.82 -2.58 -5.80
N LEU A 43 2.70 -3.16 -5.36
CA LEU A 43 1.76 -2.49 -4.47
C LEU A 43 2.37 -2.24 -3.09
N GLY A 44 3.03 -3.23 -2.49
CA GLY A 44 3.72 -3.06 -1.21
C GLY A 44 4.80 -1.98 -1.29
N GLY A 45 5.63 -2.02 -2.34
CA GLY A 45 6.66 -1.00 -2.60
C GLY A 45 6.09 0.40 -2.81
N LEU A 46 4.97 0.52 -3.55
CA LEU A 46 4.29 1.79 -3.78
C LEU A 46 3.77 2.38 -2.46
N VAL A 47 3.17 1.56 -1.59
CA VAL A 47 2.69 2.02 -0.27
C VAL A 47 3.85 2.55 0.58
N VAL A 48 4.99 1.85 0.63
CA VAL A 48 6.18 2.34 1.34
C VAL A 48 6.65 3.67 0.75
N ALA A 49 6.75 3.77 -0.58
CA ALA A 49 7.21 4.98 -1.24
C ALA A 49 6.29 6.18 -0.94
N VAL A 50 4.98 6.00 -1.10
CA VAL A 50 3.99 7.05 -0.79
C VAL A 50 4.04 7.42 0.69
N SER A 51 4.13 6.45 1.59
CA SER A 51 4.27 6.65 3.05
C SER A 51 5.48 7.51 3.41
N LEU A 52 6.66 7.17 2.88
CA LEU A 52 7.90 7.93 3.10
C LEU A 52 7.80 9.37 2.58
N LEU A 53 7.06 9.60 1.50
CA LEU A 53 6.82 10.93 0.94
C LEU A 53 5.72 11.70 1.68
N THR A 54 4.91 11.06 2.52
CA THR A 54 3.70 11.65 3.11
C THR A 54 4.00 12.58 4.28
N ARG A 55 3.29 13.70 4.35
CA ARG A 55 3.34 14.69 5.44
C ARG A 55 2.64 14.22 6.72
N TYR A 56 3.10 13.13 7.32
CA TYR A 56 2.65 12.63 8.62
C TYR A 56 3.82 12.20 9.51
N GLU A 57 3.54 11.70 10.70
CA GLU A 57 4.51 11.50 11.78
C GLU A 57 5.62 10.51 11.40
N LEU A 58 5.28 9.47 10.64
CA LEU A 58 6.23 8.42 10.21
C LEU A 58 6.83 8.66 8.82
N GLY A 59 6.49 9.78 8.17
CA GLY A 59 7.03 10.11 6.84
C GLY A 59 8.46 10.62 6.93
N LEU A 60 9.27 10.31 5.92
CA LEU A 60 10.69 10.67 5.87
C LEU A 60 10.91 12.01 5.14
N VAL A 61 10.43 12.12 3.90
CA VAL A 61 10.65 13.30 3.03
C VAL A 61 9.52 14.32 3.17
N ARG A 62 8.31 13.87 3.50
CA ARG A 62 7.17 14.73 3.88
C ARG A 62 6.85 15.83 2.84
N VAL A 63 6.74 15.46 1.57
CA VAL A 63 6.36 16.36 0.45
C VAL A 63 4.91 16.20 0.00
N LEU A 64 4.29 15.06 0.29
CA LEU A 64 2.97 14.70 -0.19
C LEU A 64 1.88 15.01 0.86
N PRO A 65 0.83 15.79 0.54
CA PRO A 65 -0.27 16.04 1.47
C PRO A 65 -1.00 14.73 1.82
N PHE A 66 -1.41 14.55 3.07
CA PHE A 66 -2.08 13.31 3.51
C PHE A 66 -3.39 13.01 2.76
N ARG A 67 -4.08 14.03 2.22
CA ARG A 67 -5.24 13.79 1.34
C ARG A 67 -4.87 13.07 0.05
N VAL A 68 -3.68 13.36 -0.50
CA VAL A 68 -3.15 12.68 -1.69
C VAL A 68 -2.72 11.26 -1.32
N HIS A 69 -2.18 11.05 -0.12
CA HIS A 69 -1.88 9.71 0.39
C HIS A 69 -3.15 8.84 0.43
N LEU A 70 -4.24 9.34 1.03
CA LEU A 70 -5.52 8.63 1.07
C LEU A 70 -6.11 8.33 -0.33
N LEU A 71 -5.83 9.17 -1.32
CA LEU A 71 -6.18 8.88 -2.70
C LEU A 71 -5.37 7.68 -3.23
N PHE A 72 -4.07 7.62 -2.95
CA PHE A 72 -3.25 6.45 -3.29
C PHE A 72 -3.73 5.19 -2.58
N ASP A 73 -4.16 5.27 -1.31
CA ASP A 73 -4.73 4.12 -0.59
C ASP A 73 -5.99 3.61 -1.29
N SER A 74 -6.87 4.52 -1.67
CA SER A 74 -8.14 4.20 -2.35
C SER A 74 -7.89 3.57 -3.73
N LEU A 75 -6.95 4.14 -4.51
CA LEU A 75 -6.58 3.62 -5.82
C LEU A 75 -5.87 2.27 -5.72
N GLY A 76 -4.95 2.13 -4.76
CA GLY A 76 -4.22 0.88 -4.51
C GLY A 76 -5.15 -0.24 -4.07
N GLY A 77 -6.10 0.05 -3.18
CA GLY A 77 -7.13 -0.91 -2.77
C GLY A 77 -8.04 -1.33 -3.92
N ALA A 78 -8.51 -0.38 -4.74
CA ALA A 78 -9.31 -0.67 -5.92
C ALA A 78 -8.52 -1.51 -6.95
N ALA A 79 -7.24 -1.17 -7.17
CA ALA A 79 -6.37 -1.94 -8.06
C ALA A 79 -6.12 -3.36 -7.55
N ALA A 80 -5.89 -3.55 -6.25
CA ALA A 80 -5.73 -4.86 -5.63
C ALA A 80 -7.01 -5.71 -5.77
N LEU A 81 -8.18 -5.11 -5.55
CA LEU A 81 -9.46 -5.78 -5.75
C LEU A 81 -9.67 -6.18 -7.20
N ALA A 82 -9.33 -5.31 -8.16
CA ALA A 82 -9.49 -5.60 -9.58
C ALA A 82 -8.42 -6.57 -10.15
N ALA A 83 -7.31 -6.76 -9.44
CA ALA A 83 -6.13 -7.49 -9.93
C ALA A 83 -6.45 -8.90 -10.46
N PRO A 84 -7.29 -9.75 -9.82
CA PRO A 84 -7.59 -11.09 -10.35
C PRO A 84 -8.26 -11.07 -11.73
N TRP A 85 -9.08 -10.06 -12.02
CA TRP A 85 -9.72 -9.95 -13.33
C TRP A 85 -8.84 -9.22 -14.36
N ALA A 86 -8.00 -8.29 -13.90
CA ALA A 86 -7.14 -7.51 -14.78
C ALA A 86 -5.86 -8.26 -15.19
N LEU A 87 -5.37 -9.18 -14.35
CA LEU A 87 -4.09 -9.87 -14.54
C LEU A 87 -4.24 -11.36 -14.91
N GLY A 88 -5.46 -11.91 -14.85
CA GLY A 88 -5.78 -13.31 -15.14
C GLY A 88 -5.55 -14.24 -13.96
#